data_AF-A0A850KLB5-F1
#
_entry.id   AF-A0A850KLB5-F1
#
_cell.length_a   1.000
_cell.length_b   1.000
_cell.length_c   1.000
_cell.angle_alpha   90.00
_cell.angle_beta   90.00
_cell.angle_gamma   90.00
#
_symmetry.space_group_name_H-M   'P 1'
#
loop_
_entity.id
_entity.type
_entity.pdbx_description
1 polymer ?
#
loop_
_entity_poly.entity_id
_entity_poly.type
_entity_poly.pdbx_seq_one_letter_code
_entity_poly.pdbx_strand_id
1 'polypeptide(L)'
;MAEYKNQSFNKGDMIMVEGDQPHCAYILKSGSVEITKKRSDGSEAVLSILKAGDIFGAMSMVDAEPRSASVRALEDVTLIVVDGPTFKKKQEALDVFSRKLVQTLIQRLRVQNQQIADMTCPSELLKAAQKGQIEKSKSPHTNILIKEDYREKLDFGSINFLMGDANPQSRQGIKGGLHMQGFREIDDVSNADDLRKKVGESNYDLILLDGSLGVPSIASTIKDIRHGDTTVSQFCVIFCVIDQPDPKTLELLADAGLDDVLVKPVALGNVIDRVERRIKARKPFVVTLNYVGPDRRSSRRPLGEEIPLVDVPNPLTYKALRLPDEQGYAKSVQVALARIETLKIERHAVQINWLCQKIESLTQAQKDTTYFLNTILSVTETLMHKLGDKALSEYYETCEEIIEWGKAFKTGMAEMAGSDWETFCTLSQKIHENLGPR
;
A
#
# COMPACT_ATOMS: atom_id res chain seq x y z
N MET A 1 -35.68 -21.63 35.18
CA MET A 1 -34.54 -21.83 34.27
C MET A 1 -34.39 -23.32 33.93
N ALA A 2 -35.39 -23.88 33.25
CA ALA A 2 -35.27 -25.13 32.49
C ALA A 2 -35.35 -24.70 31.00
N GLU A 3 -34.65 -25.26 30.01
CA GLU A 3 -34.08 -26.60 29.89
C GLU A 3 -33.06 -26.59 28.73
N TYR A 4 -32.00 -25.75 28.80
CA TYR A 4 -30.98 -25.85 27.76
C TYR A 4 -30.21 -27.17 27.96
N LYS A 5 -30.24 -28.03 26.94
CA LYS A 5 -29.52 -29.30 26.96
C LYS A 5 -28.02 -29.03 26.88
N ASN A 6 -27.26 -29.64 27.78
CA ASN A 6 -25.80 -29.67 27.65
C ASN A 6 -25.40 -30.81 26.72
N GLN A 7 -24.42 -30.56 25.86
CA GLN A 7 -23.82 -31.58 25.00
C GLN A 7 -22.30 -31.51 25.16
N SER A 8 -21.66 -32.66 25.33
CA SER A 8 -20.22 -32.76 25.51
C SER A 8 -19.57 -33.43 24.31
N PHE A 9 -18.37 -32.97 23.96
CA PHE A 9 -17.55 -33.52 22.89
C PHE A 9 -16.12 -33.67 23.40
N ASN A 10 -15.42 -34.69 22.91
CA ASN A 10 -14.02 -34.92 23.26
C ASN A 10 -13.12 -34.07 22.37
N LYS A 11 -11.88 -33.86 22.82
CA LYS A 11 -10.83 -33.26 21.99
C LYS A 11 -10.75 -33.93 20.60
N GLY A 12 -10.79 -33.10 19.56
CA GLY A 12 -10.67 -33.52 18.15
C GLY A 12 -12.01 -33.75 17.44
N ASP A 13 -13.13 -33.82 18.17
CA ASP A 13 -14.45 -34.05 17.58
C ASP A 13 -14.88 -32.89 16.67
N MET A 14 -15.43 -33.23 15.50
CA MET A 14 -16.11 -32.27 14.63
C MET A 14 -17.51 -31.99 15.16
N ILE A 15 -17.74 -30.75 15.60
CA ILE A 15 -19.01 -30.31 16.19
C ILE A 15 -19.96 -29.81 15.10
N MET A 16 -19.40 -29.16 14.07
CA MET A 16 -20.13 -28.64 12.92
C MET A 16 -19.25 -28.70 11.67
N VAL A 17 -19.84 -28.94 10.51
CA VAL A 17 -19.15 -28.91 9.23
C VAL A 17 -19.72 -27.78 8.36
N GLU A 18 -18.83 -27.02 7.73
CA GLU A 18 -19.20 -26.00 6.75
C GLU A 18 -20.06 -26.59 5.63
N GLY A 19 -21.12 -25.87 5.24
CA GLY A 19 -22.06 -26.30 4.20
C GLY A 19 -23.21 -27.19 4.70
N ASP A 20 -23.16 -27.68 5.94
CA ASP A 20 -24.27 -28.45 6.50
C ASP A 20 -25.50 -27.56 6.78
N GLN A 21 -26.66 -28.20 6.86
CA GLN A 21 -27.90 -27.52 7.23
C GLN A 21 -27.92 -27.17 8.72
N PRO A 22 -28.36 -25.95 9.10
CA PRO A 22 -28.38 -25.55 10.50
C PRO A 22 -29.59 -26.11 11.24
N HIS A 23 -29.35 -26.71 12.41
CA HIS A 23 -30.42 -27.23 13.29
C HIS A 23 -30.40 -26.60 14.70
N CYS A 24 -29.29 -26.00 15.08
CA CYS A 24 -29.09 -25.38 16.40
C CYS A 24 -27.92 -24.38 16.37
N ALA A 25 -27.84 -23.55 17.40
CA ALA A 25 -26.65 -22.79 17.76
C ALA A 25 -26.11 -23.28 19.10
N TYR A 26 -24.85 -22.96 19.40
CA TYR A 26 -24.19 -23.40 20.62
C TYR A 26 -23.63 -22.22 21.38
N ILE A 27 -23.72 -22.29 22.71
CA ILE A 27 -22.94 -21.44 23.62
C ILE A 27 -21.91 -22.34 24.28
N LEU A 28 -20.64 -21.99 24.18
CA LEU A 28 -19.57 -22.76 24.77
C LEU A 28 -19.59 -22.57 26.30
N LYS A 29 -19.81 -23.65 27.05
CA LYS A 29 -19.87 -23.62 28.53
C LYS A 29 -18.48 -23.82 29.14
N SER A 30 -17.70 -24.74 28.58
CA SER A 30 -16.33 -25.05 28.99
C SER A 30 -15.55 -25.65 27.83
N GLY A 31 -14.23 -25.50 27.86
CA GLY A 31 -13.32 -25.95 26.80
C GLY A 31 -13.05 -24.89 25.72
N SER A 32 -12.52 -25.31 24.58
CA SER A 32 -12.21 -24.47 23.42
C SER A 32 -12.42 -25.21 22.11
N VAL A 33 -12.81 -24.47 21.08
CA VAL A 33 -13.07 -24.99 19.74
C VAL A 33 -12.37 -24.13 18.68
N GLU A 34 -11.87 -24.73 17.62
CA GLU A 34 -11.41 -24.00 16.44
C GLU A 34 -12.54 -23.86 15.41
N ILE A 35 -12.60 -22.71 14.76
CA ILE A 35 -13.47 -22.41 13.62
C ILE A 35 -12.59 -22.46 12.38
N THR A 36 -12.92 -23.31 11.42
CA THR A 36 -12.20 -23.44 10.15
C THR A 36 -13.11 -23.17 8.96
N LYS A 37 -12.53 -22.69 7.87
CA LYS A 37 -13.27 -22.40 6.64
C LYS A 37 -12.49 -22.85 5.41
N LYS A 38 -13.20 -23.40 4.43
CA LYS A 38 -12.63 -23.76 3.14
C LYS A 38 -12.33 -22.51 2.32
N ARG A 39 -11.12 -22.47 1.77
CA ARG A 39 -10.70 -21.47 0.79
C ARG A 39 -11.22 -21.79 -0.59
N SER A 40 -11.12 -20.78 -1.45
CA SER A 40 -11.32 -20.91 -2.90
C SER A 40 -10.44 -21.99 -3.56
N ASP A 41 -9.26 -22.27 -3.03
CA ASP A 41 -8.35 -23.34 -3.49
C ASP A 41 -8.65 -24.73 -2.90
N GLY A 42 -9.68 -24.85 -2.05
CA GLY A 42 -10.09 -26.09 -1.39
C GLY A 42 -9.35 -26.43 -0.09
N SER A 43 -8.32 -25.67 0.31
CA SER A 43 -7.63 -25.85 1.59
C SER A 43 -8.40 -25.23 2.77
N GLU A 44 -8.12 -25.67 4.00
CA GLU A 44 -8.76 -25.12 5.21
C GLU A 44 -7.94 -23.98 5.83
N ALA A 45 -8.62 -22.90 6.24
CA ALA A 45 -8.08 -21.78 6.99
C ALA A 45 -8.72 -21.73 8.39
N VAL A 46 -7.91 -21.56 9.44
CA VAL A 46 -8.43 -21.31 10.79
C VAL A 46 -8.87 -19.85 10.89
N LEU A 47 -10.14 -19.63 11.23
CA LEU A 47 -10.80 -18.33 11.34
C LEU A 47 -10.98 -17.82 12.77
N SER A 48 -10.98 -18.69 13.79
CA SER A 48 -11.05 -18.31 15.21
C SER A 48 -10.86 -19.52 16.13
N ILE A 49 -10.55 -19.28 17.41
CA ILE A 49 -10.53 -20.29 18.49
C ILE A 49 -11.45 -19.84 19.63
N LEU A 50 -12.69 -20.30 19.67
CA LEU A 50 -13.67 -19.84 20.65
C LEU A 50 -13.49 -20.53 22.02
N LYS A 51 -13.95 -19.86 23.09
CA LYS A 51 -13.85 -20.31 24.49
C LYS A 51 -15.17 -20.17 25.23
N ALA A 52 -15.19 -20.66 26.48
CA ALA A 52 -16.33 -20.54 27.36
C ALA A 52 -16.90 -19.11 27.38
N GLY A 53 -18.21 -18.98 27.12
CA GLY A 53 -18.92 -17.72 26.95
C GLY A 53 -19.23 -17.36 25.49
N ASP A 54 -18.42 -17.85 24.53
CA ASP A 54 -18.63 -17.56 23.11
C ASP A 54 -19.83 -18.32 22.52
N ILE A 55 -20.47 -17.71 21.52
CA ILE A 55 -21.57 -18.30 20.76
C ILE A 55 -21.08 -18.64 19.35
N PHE A 56 -21.43 -19.83 18.87
CA PHE A 56 -21.17 -20.22 17.48
C PHE A 56 -22.34 -20.97 16.84
N GLY A 57 -22.32 -21.02 15.51
CA GLY A 57 -23.41 -21.59 14.72
C GLY A 57 -24.69 -20.74 14.66
N ALA A 58 -24.69 -19.53 15.23
CA ALA A 58 -25.86 -18.65 15.23
C ALA A 58 -26.15 -17.99 13.87
N MET A 59 -25.13 -17.74 13.03
CA MET A 59 -25.29 -17.04 11.75
C MET A 59 -26.34 -17.72 10.86
N SER A 60 -26.14 -19.02 10.62
CA SER A 60 -27.05 -19.86 9.84
C SER A 60 -28.45 -19.99 10.43
N MET A 61 -28.62 -19.76 11.74
CA MET A 61 -29.95 -19.74 12.37
C MET A 61 -30.71 -18.44 12.10
N VAL A 62 -30.01 -17.35 11.77
CA VAL A 62 -30.61 -16.03 11.54
C VAL A 62 -30.98 -15.79 10.07
N ASP A 63 -30.11 -16.22 9.16
CA ASP A 63 -30.25 -15.99 7.72
C ASP A 63 -30.72 -17.22 6.93
N ALA A 64 -30.86 -18.38 7.59
CA ALA A 64 -31.26 -19.66 6.99
C ALA A 64 -30.31 -20.15 5.86
N GLU A 65 -29.06 -19.68 5.83
CA GLU A 65 -28.04 -20.21 4.95
C GLU A 65 -27.32 -21.43 5.57
N PRO A 66 -26.64 -22.27 4.76
CA PRO A 66 -25.78 -23.34 5.28
C PRO A 66 -24.74 -22.85 6.29
N ARG A 67 -24.16 -23.79 7.06
CA ARG A 67 -23.09 -23.48 8.03
C ARG A 67 -21.96 -22.70 7.35
N SER A 68 -21.63 -21.54 7.90
CA SER A 68 -20.64 -20.60 7.34
C SER A 68 -19.19 -21.04 7.52
N ALA A 69 -18.95 -22.01 8.41
CA ALA A 69 -17.65 -22.51 8.81
C ALA A 69 -17.80 -23.86 9.54
N SER A 70 -16.73 -24.64 9.54
CA SER A 70 -16.57 -25.86 10.33
C SER A 70 -16.10 -25.53 11.75
N VAL A 71 -16.41 -26.40 12.70
CA VAL A 71 -16.04 -26.24 14.11
C VAL A 71 -15.51 -27.56 14.67
N ARG A 72 -14.32 -27.53 15.28
CA ARG A 72 -13.68 -28.71 15.89
C ARG A 72 -13.30 -28.44 17.34
N ALA A 73 -13.48 -29.43 18.21
CA ALA A 73 -13.05 -29.36 19.61
C ALA A 73 -11.51 -29.40 19.71
N LEU A 74 -10.89 -28.43 20.39
CA LEU A 74 -9.44 -28.42 20.65
C LEU A 74 -9.08 -29.09 21.99
N GLU A 75 -10.04 -29.20 22.88
CA GLU A 75 -10.01 -29.92 24.15
C GLU A 75 -11.43 -30.46 24.43
N ASP A 76 -11.63 -31.16 25.54
CA ASP A 76 -12.97 -31.61 25.91
C ASP A 76 -13.87 -30.40 26.17
N VAL A 77 -14.99 -30.34 25.46
CA VAL A 77 -15.90 -29.19 25.47
C VAL A 77 -17.27 -29.59 26.00
N THR A 78 -17.90 -28.66 26.70
CA THR A 78 -19.33 -28.74 27.00
C THR A 78 -20.03 -27.53 26.40
N LEU A 79 -21.10 -27.78 25.68
CA LEU A 79 -21.90 -26.79 24.97
C LEU A 79 -23.31 -26.73 25.56
N ILE A 80 -23.87 -25.53 25.58
CA ILE A 80 -25.30 -25.31 25.78
C ILE A 80 -25.94 -25.26 24.39
N VAL A 81 -26.85 -26.19 24.11
CA VAL A 81 -27.55 -26.26 22.82
C VAL A 81 -28.74 -25.31 22.83
N VAL A 82 -28.79 -24.42 21.85
CA VAL A 82 -29.95 -23.57 21.55
C VAL A 82 -30.58 -24.11 20.27
N ASP A 83 -31.67 -24.86 20.41
CA ASP A 83 -32.37 -25.46 19.28
C ASP A 83 -33.05 -24.41 18.38
N GLY A 84 -33.37 -24.81 17.15
CA GLY A 84 -34.05 -23.94 16.18
C GLY A 84 -35.34 -23.30 16.68
N PRO A 85 -36.28 -24.04 17.28
CA PRO A 85 -37.51 -23.46 17.82
C PRO A 85 -37.26 -22.39 18.90
N THR A 86 -36.34 -22.65 19.85
CA THR A 86 -35.98 -21.70 20.90
C THR A 86 -35.29 -20.48 20.33
N PHE A 87 -34.39 -20.66 19.37
CA PHE A 87 -33.70 -19.57 18.69
C PHE A 87 -34.70 -18.68 17.94
N LYS A 88 -35.58 -19.28 17.14
CA LYS A 88 -36.61 -18.58 16.36
C LYS A 88 -37.54 -17.77 17.25
N LYS A 89 -38.03 -18.37 18.35
CA LYS A 89 -38.87 -17.67 19.34
C LYS A 89 -38.18 -16.41 19.90
N LYS A 90 -36.88 -16.50 20.20
CA LYS A 90 -36.09 -15.35 20.68
C LYS A 90 -35.86 -14.31 19.60
N GLN A 91 -35.61 -14.74 18.36
CA GLN A 91 -35.44 -13.84 17.23
C GLN A 91 -36.74 -13.09 16.91
N GLU A 92 -37.89 -13.76 16.97
CA GLU A 92 -39.21 -13.15 16.75
C GLU A 92 -39.62 -12.17 17.85
N ALA A 93 -39.05 -12.29 19.05
CA ALA A 93 -39.23 -11.32 20.13
C ALA A 93 -38.47 -10.00 19.90
N LEU A 94 -37.54 -9.95 18.94
CA LEU A 94 -36.87 -8.72 18.53
C LEU A 94 -37.77 -7.89 17.59
N ASP A 95 -37.72 -6.57 17.72
CA ASP A 95 -38.43 -5.67 16.81
C ASP A 95 -37.93 -5.81 15.36
N VAL A 96 -38.73 -5.30 14.41
CA VAL A 96 -38.47 -5.44 12.97
C VAL A 96 -37.12 -4.81 12.57
N PHE A 97 -36.77 -3.66 13.14
CA PHE A 97 -35.52 -2.96 12.84
C PHE A 97 -34.31 -3.75 13.35
N SER A 98 -34.33 -4.17 14.62
CA SER A 98 -33.26 -4.98 15.22
C SER A 98 -33.04 -6.28 14.45
N ARG A 99 -34.11 -6.97 14.04
CA ARG A 99 -33.99 -8.17 13.19
C ARG A 99 -33.30 -7.87 11.86
N LYS A 100 -33.70 -6.80 11.18
CA LYS A 100 -33.13 -6.44 9.88
C LYS A 100 -31.67 -5.98 9.98
N LEU A 101 -31.32 -5.27 11.05
CA LEU A 101 -29.95 -4.89 11.36
C LEU A 101 -29.06 -6.12 11.58
N VAL A 102 -29.50 -7.06 12.43
CA VAL A 102 -28.75 -8.30 12.71
C VAL A 102 -28.55 -9.13 11.43
N GLN A 103 -29.59 -9.28 10.60
CA GLN A 103 -29.47 -9.96 9.30
C GLN A 103 -28.44 -9.30 8.38
N THR A 104 -28.46 -7.97 8.29
CA THR A 104 -27.53 -7.21 7.43
C THR A 104 -26.08 -7.36 7.92
N LEU A 105 -25.85 -7.30 9.23
CA LEU A 105 -24.52 -7.48 9.81
C LEU A 105 -23.99 -8.90 9.59
N ILE A 106 -24.84 -9.91 9.73
CA ILE A 106 -24.45 -11.32 9.51
C ILE A 106 -24.04 -11.55 8.05
N GLN A 107 -24.81 -11.03 7.08
CA GLN A 107 -24.46 -11.15 5.66
C GLN A 107 -23.10 -10.49 5.34
N ARG A 108 -22.83 -9.31 5.91
CA ARG A 108 -21.52 -8.64 5.74
C ARG A 108 -20.37 -9.44 6.38
N LEU A 109 -20.59 -10.00 7.57
CA LEU A 109 -19.60 -10.84 8.26
C LEU A 109 -19.26 -12.10 7.46
N ARG A 110 -20.23 -12.71 6.75
CA ARG A 110 -19.95 -13.87 5.88
C ARG A 110 -18.96 -13.53 4.77
N VAL A 111 -19.19 -12.41 4.08
CA VAL A 111 -18.33 -11.94 2.98
C VAL A 111 -16.93 -11.63 3.49
N GLN A 112 -16.82 -10.94 4.63
CA GLN A 112 -15.52 -10.63 5.25
C GLN A 112 -14.77 -11.89 5.69
N ASN A 113 -15.44 -12.83 6.36
CA ASN A 113 -14.82 -14.08 6.80
C ASN A 113 -14.33 -14.94 5.62
N GLN A 114 -14.99 -14.88 4.46
CA GLN A 114 -14.49 -15.53 3.24
C GLN A 114 -13.18 -14.88 2.77
N GLN A 115 -13.15 -13.54 2.68
CA GLN A 115 -11.95 -12.81 2.26
C GLN A 115 -10.77 -13.06 3.22
N ILE A 116 -11.00 -13.11 4.53
CA ILE A 116 -9.97 -13.43 5.53
C ILE A 116 -9.45 -14.86 5.34
N ALA A 117 -10.33 -15.84 5.11
CA ALA A 117 -9.94 -17.22 4.85
C ALA A 117 -8.97 -17.29 3.65
N ASP A 118 -9.31 -16.60 2.55
CA ASP A 118 -8.51 -16.56 1.32
C ASP A 118 -7.17 -15.80 1.48
N MET A 119 -6.97 -15.03 2.56
CA MET A 119 -5.74 -14.28 2.86
C MET A 119 -4.77 -14.98 3.84
N THR A 120 -5.16 -16.08 4.49
CA THR A 120 -4.30 -16.77 5.48
C THR A 120 -3.49 -17.90 4.81
N CYS A 121 -2.22 -18.14 5.15
CA CYS A 121 -1.42 -19.24 4.56
C CYS A 121 -1.34 -20.48 5.50
N PRO A 122 -1.62 -21.73 5.05
CA PRO A 122 -1.61 -22.93 5.90
C PRO A 122 -0.23 -23.28 6.46
N SER A 123 0.82 -22.96 5.71
CA SER A 123 2.19 -23.37 6.04
C SER A 123 2.74 -22.68 7.29
N GLU A 124 2.17 -21.54 7.69
CA GLU A 124 2.56 -20.80 8.89
C GLU A 124 1.86 -21.33 10.17
N LEU A 125 0.60 -21.74 10.05
CA LEU A 125 -0.17 -22.30 11.18
C LEU A 125 0.26 -23.72 11.55
N LEU A 126 0.58 -24.57 10.55
CA LEU A 126 1.05 -25.94 10.80
C LEU A 126 2.41 -25.95 11.55
N LYS A 127 3.30 -25.01 11.20
CA LYS A 127 4.60 -24.83 11.88
C LYS A 127 4.45 -24.32 13.31
N ALA A 128 3.43 -23.50 13.60
CA ALA A 128 3.15 -22.97 14.92
C ALA A 128 2.51 -24.01 15.86
N ALA A 129 1.65 -24.89 15.32
CA ALA A 129 1.04 -26.00 16.06
C ALA A 129 2.06 -27.09 16.43
N GLN A 130 2.95 -27.46 15.50
CA GLN A 130 3.99 -28.49 15.72
C GLN A 130 5.02 -28.13 16.79
N LYS A 131 5.17 -26.84 17.12
CA LYS A 131 6.10 -26.35 18.15
C LYS A 131 5.45 -26.16 19.54
N GLY A 132 4.17 -26.50 19.72
CA GLY A 132 3.47 -26.40 21.01
C GLY A 132 3.21 -24.94 21.47
N GLN A 133 2.99 -24.02 20.52
CA GLN A 133 3.08 -22.57 20.76
C GLN A 133 1.72 -21.83 20.73
N ILE A 134 0.61 -22.52 20.97
CA ILE A 134 -0.75 -21.94 21.04
C ILE A 134 -1.18 -21.87 22.51
N GLU A 135 -1.45 -20.66 23.03
CA GLU A 135 -2.04 -20.48 24.37
C GLU A 135 -3.20 -19.45 24.43
N LYS A 136 -4.01 -19.57 25.48
CA LYS A 136 -5.35 -18.98 25.63
C LYS A 136 -5.35 -17.46 25.96
N SER A 137 -5.84 -16.62 25.03
CA SER A 137 -6.39 -15.25 25.24
C SER A 137 -7.34 -15.08 26.46
N LYS A 138 -7.28 -13.93 27.16
CA LYS A 138 -8.15 -13.56 28.30
C LYS A 138 -9.37 -12.67 27.94
N SER A 139 -9.57 -12.31 26.67
CA SER A 139 -10.71 -11.49 26.24
C SER A 139 -11.89 -12.37 25.77
N PRO A 140 -13.14 -12.09 26.18
CA PRO A 140 -14.25 -12.99 25.93
C PRO A 140 -14.92 -12.88 24.56
N HIS A 141 -14.50 -12.01 23.60
CA HIS A 141 -15.30 -11.75 22.38
C HIS A 141 -14.50 -11.66 21.05
N THR A 142 -13.20 -11.96 21.04
CA THR A 142 -12.41 -12.05 19.80
C THR A 142 -11.32 -13.10 19.97
N ASN A 143 -11.30 -14.15 19.13
CA ASN A 143 -10.28 -15.19 19.22
C ASN A 143 -9.69 -15.62 17.85
N ILE A 144 -9.29 -14.69 17.00
CA ILE A 144 -7.96 -14.82 16.41
C ILE A 144 -7.14 -13.67 16.97
N LEU A 145 -6.22 -14.02 17.86
CA LEU A 145 -4.92 -13.37 17.84
C LEU A 145 -4.03 -14.32 17.07
N ILE A 146 -3.58 -13.92 15.88
CA ILE A 146 -2.23 -14.30 15.47
C ILE A 146 -1.39 -13.88 16.67
N LYS A 147 -0.68 -14.84 17.28
CA LYS A 147 0.09 -14.65 18.51
C LYS A 147 0.69 -13.24 18.53
N GLU A 148 0.33 -12.42 19.50
CA GLU A 148 0.88 -11.07 19.71
C GLU A 148 2.42 -11.07 19.90
N ASP A 149 3.09 -12.22 19.82
CA ASP A 149 4.54 -12.39 19.99
C ASP A 149 5.28 -13.02 18.78
N TYR A 150 4.72 -12.96 17.57
CA TYR A 150 5.53 -13.10 16.33
C TYR A 150 5.38 -11.93 15.34
N ARG A 151 4.67 -10.87 15.73
CA ARG A 151 5.12 -9.54 15.30
C ARG A 151 6.44 -9.34 16.03
N GLU A 152 7.55 -9.14 15.33
CA GLU A 152 8.59 -8.30 15.93
C GLU A 152 7.84 -7.10 16.50
N LYS A 153 7.90 -6.88 17.82
CA LYS A 153 6.99 -5.95 18.50
C LYS A 153 7.24 -4.57 17.92
N LEU A 154 6.43 -4.21 16.92
CA LEU A 154 6.65 -3.01 16.12
C LEU A 154 6.48 -1.83 17.05
N ASP A 155 7.54 -1.06 17.19
CA ASP A 155 7.50 0.16 17.98
C ASP A 155 7.17 1.35 17.09
N PHE A 156 5.92 1.79 17.14
CA PHE A 156 5.49 2.96 16.40
C PHE A 156 5.85 4.29 17.10
N GLY A 157 6.44 4.25 18.30
CA GLY A 157 6.65 5.45 19.12
C GLY A 157 7.60 6.48 18.49
N SER A 158 8.58 6.03 17.71
CA SER A 158 9.59 6.89 17.06
C SER A 158 9.26 7.30 15.62
N ILE A 159 8.10 6.86 15.10
CA ILE A 159 7.66 7.16 13.75
C ILE A 159 7.02 8.55 13.73
N ASN A 160 7.59 9.46 12.94
CA ASN A 160 7.05 10.78 12.71
C ASN A 160 5.90 10.66 11.72
N PHE A 161 4.67 10.76 12.23
CA PHE A 161 3.44 10.60 11.48
C PHE A 161 2.87 11.98 11.13
N LEU A 162 2.58 12.21 9.84
CA LEU A 162 1.74 13.33 9.40
C LEU A 162 0.36 12.83 8.94
N MET A 163 -0.71 13.34 9.54
CA MET A 163 -2.07 13.08 9.09
C MET A 163 -2.73 14.32 8.49
N GLY A 164 -3.51 14.14 7.44
CA GLY A 164 -4.24 15.23 6.81
C GLY A 164 -5.69 14.86 6.59
N ASP A 165 -6.63 15.65 7.10
CA ASP A 165 -8.07 15.47 6.84
C ASP A 165 -8.75 16.83 7.05
N ALA A 166 -9.66 17.26 6.17
CA ALA A 166 -10.35 18.54 6.33
C ALA A 166 -11.28 18.55 7.56
N ASN A 167 -11.83 17.40 7.96
CA ASN A 167 -12.77 17.25 9.06
C ASN A 167 -12.05 17.18 10.43
N PRO A 168 -12.24 18.15 11.34
CA PRO A 168 -11.57 18.16 12.64
C PRO A 168 -11.92 16.98 13.55
N GLN A 169 -13.16 16.49 13.52
CA GLN A 169 -13.61 15.39 14.36
C GLN A 169 -12.98 14.07 13.90
N SER A 170 -12.91 13.86 12.59
CA SER A 170 -12.19 12.73 11.98
C SER A 170 -10.71 12.76 12.37
N ARG A 171 -10.06 13.94 12.26
CA ARG A 171 -8.67 14.12 12.69
C ARG A 171 -8.45 13.70 14.13
N GLN A 172 -9.26 14.22 15.05
CA GLN A 172 -9.13 13.90 16.48
C GLN A 172 -9.39 12.42 16.78
N GLY A 173 -10.38 11.80 16.12
CA GLY A 173 -10.69 10.39 16.29
C GLY A 173 -9.57 9.47 15.81
N ILE A 174 -9.03 9.73 14.61
CA ILE A 174 -7.91 8.95 14.05
C ILE A 174 -6.64 9.17 14.89
N LYS A 175 -6.33 10.42 15.28
CA LYS A 175 -5.18 10.75 16.14
C LYS A 175 -5.25 10.03 17.48
N GLY A 176 -6.40 10.07 18.15
CA GLY A 176 -6.63 9.33 19.40
C GLY A 176 -6.44 7.82 19.22
N GLY A 177 -6.96 7.25 18.13
CA GLY A 177 -6.78 5.85 17.81
C GLY A 177 -5.31 5.48 17.52
N LEU A 178 -4.56 6.31 16.80
CA LEU A 178 -3.13 6.11 16.53
C LEU A 178 -2.31 6.15 17.82
N HIS A 179 -2.64 7.03 18.76
CA HIS A 179 -2.02 7.03 20.09
C HIS A 179 -2.25 5.72 20.85
N MET A 180 -3.45 5.11 20.76
CA MET A 180 -3.70 3.79 21.35
C MET A 180 -2.89 2.67 20.68
N GLN A 181 -2.53 2.84 19.40
CA GLN A 181 -1.68 1.90 18.66
C GLN A 181 -0.18 2.11 18.97
N GLY A 182 0.19 3.17 19.69
CA GLY A 182 1.56 3.42 20.13
C GLY A 182 2.31 4.53 19.38
N PHE A 183 1.69 5.17 18.38
CA PHE A 183 2.26 6.36 17.76
C PHE A 183 2.30 7.51 18.77
N ARG A 184 3.42 8.22 18.85
CA ARG A 184 3.62 9.36 19.77
C ARG A 184 3.80 10.66 19.02
N GLU A 185 4.63 10.65 17.97
CA GLU A 185 4.93 11.83 17.16
C GLU A 185 3.90 11.98 16.03
N ILE A 186 2.77 12.64 16.31
CA ILE A 186 1.67 12.82 15.35
C ILE A 186 1.35 14.30 15.12
N ASP A 187 1.70 14.76 13.93
CA ASP A 187 1.30 16.05 13.39
C ASP A 187 0.05 15.93 12.53
N ASP A 188 -0.80 16.97 12.53
CA ASP A 188 -1.97 17.02 11.66
C ASP A 188 -2.11 18.32 10.87
N VAL A 189 -2.75 18.23 9.69
CA VAL A 189 -3.07 19.36 8.80
C VAL A 189 -4.53 19.32 8.35
N SER A 190 -5.09 20.49 8.06
CA SER A 190 -6.51 20.65 7.73
C SER A 190 -6.78 21.10 6.28
N ASN A 191 -5.73 21.48 5.55
CA ASN A 191 -5.81 21.94 4.15
C ASN A 191 -4.48 21.64 3.43
N ALA A 192 -4.48 21.84 2.10
CA ALA A 192 -3.34 21.54 1.24
C ALA A 192 -2.15 22.50 1.43
N ASP A 193 -2.39 23.76 1.81
CA ASP A 193 -1.32 24.76 1.99
C ASP A 193 -0.49 24.43 3.24
N ASP A 194 -1.16 24.08 4.34
CA ASP A 194 -0.52 23.61 5.57
C ASP A 194 0.25 22.31 5.32
N LEU A 195 -0.30 21.40 4.51
CA LEU A 195 0.38 20.18 4.08
C LEU A 195 1.70 20.51 3.38
N ARG A 196 1.66 21.38 2.35
CA ARG A 196 2.83 21.80 1.58
C ARG A 196 3.88 22.48 2.48
N LYS A 197 3.44 23.33 3.40
CA LYS A 197 4.33 23.97 4.38
C LYS A 197 5.01 22.95 5.28
N LYS A 198 4.25 22.04 5.89
CA LYS A 198 4.79 21.04 6.83
C LYS A 198 5.79 20.10 6.20
N VAL A 199 5.52 19.58 4.99
CA VAL A 199 6.49 18.71 4.31
C VAL A 199 7.74 19.46 3.83
N GLY A 200 7.66 20.79 3.70
CA GLY A 200 8.80 21.64 3.42
C GLY A 200 9.67 21.91 4.65
N GLU A 201 9.09 21.97 5.85
CA GLU A 201 9.78 22.39 7.08
C GLU A 201 10.14 21.24 8.03
N SER A 202 9.52 20.07 7.88
CA SER A 202 9.61 18.96 8.83
C SER A 202 9.71 17.61 8.13
N ASN A 203 10.35 16.64 8.80
CA ASN A 203 10.54 15.30 8.25
C ASN A 203 9.52 14.30 8.83
N TYR A 204 8.93 13.50 7.94
CA TYR A 204 7.91 12.50 8.26
C TYR A 204 8.27 11.15 7.64
N ASP A 205 8.04 10.06 8.38
CA ASP A 205 8.29 8.71 7.89
C ASP A 205 7.04 8.06 7.30
N LEU A 206 5.86 8.47 7.82
CA LEU A 206 4.55 7.99 7.42
C LEU A 206 3.59 9.17 7.26
N ILE A 207 2.90 9.23 6.13
CA ILE A 207 1.90 10.25 5.83
C ILE A 207 0.57 9.56 5.48
N LEU A 208 -0.52 9.98 6.11
CA LEU A 208 -1.89 9.56 5.78
C LEU A 208 -2.73 10.79 5.41
N LEU A 209 -3.14 10.89 4.16
CA LEU A 209 -3.89 12.03 3.64
C LEU A 209 -5.31 11.63 3.29
N ASP A 210 -6.26 12.48 3.60
CA ASP A 210 -7.64 12.35 3.15
C ASP A 210 -7.87 13.16 1.88
N GLY A 211 -8.59 12.58 0.92
CA GLY A 211 -8.93 13.22 -0.35
C GLY A 211 -9.70 14.53 -0.19
N SER A 212 -10.33 14.76 0.98
CA SER A 212 -10.99 16.03 1.30
C SER A 212 -10.07 17.25 1.32
N LEU A 213 -8.75 17.06 1.44
CA LEU A 213 -7.78 18.17 1.29
C LEU A 213 -7.58 18.62 -0.17
N GLY A 214 -8.17 17.91 -1.14
CA GLY A 214 -8.03 18.17 -2.57
C GLY A 214 -6.99 17.24 -3.21
N VAL A 215 -7.47 16.23 -3.92
CA VAL A 215 -6.64 15.21 -4.58
C VAL A 215 -5.57 15.79 -5.51
N PRO A 216 -5.83 16.81 -6.37
CA PRO A 216 -4.79 17.36 -7.24
C PRO A 216 -3.63 17.99 -6.45
N SER A 217 -3.94 18.72 -5.38
CA SER A 217 -2.92 19.33 -4.53
C SER A 217 -2.14 18.27 -3.76
N ILE A 218 -2.81 17.24 -3.24
CA ILE A 218 -2.15 16.07 -2.65
C ILE A 218 -1.19 15.41 -3.64
N ALA A 219 -1.65 15.12 -4.85
CA ALA A 219 -0.84 14.49 -5.88
C ALA A 219 0.38 15.34 -6.24
N SER A 220 0.23 16.66 -6.36
CA SER A 220 1.36 17.57 -6.55
C SER A 220 2.35 17.50 -5.39
N THR A 221 1.89 17.56 -4.14
CA THR A 221 2.79 17.46 -2.98
C THR A 221 3.52 16.12 -2.91
N ILE A 222 2.86 15.01 -3.26
CA ILE A 222 3.51 13.70 -3.32
C ILE A 222 4.60 13.69 -4.40
N LYS A 223 4.34 14.29 -5.57
CA LYS A 223 5.36 14.43 -6.62
C LYS A 223 6.58 15.20 -6.10
N ASP A 224 6.37 16.32 -5.42
CA ASP A 224 7.46 17.12 -4.84
C ASP A 224 8.28 16.29 -3.84
N ILE A 225 7.62 15.51 -2.96
CA ILE A 225 8.30 14.59 -2.03
C ILE A 225 9.13 13.57 -2.79
N ARG A 226 8.57 12.93 -3.83
CA ARG A 226 9.24 11.88 -4.61
C ARG A 226 10.38 12.39 -5.50
N HIS A 227 10.33 13.65 -5.92
CA HIS A 227 11.40 14.27 -6.69
C HIS A 227 12.53 14.82 -5.81
N GLY A 228 12.29 14.95 -4.50
CA GLY A 228 13.26 15.46 -3.53
C GLY A 228 13.18 16.97 -3.30
N ASP A 229 12.06 17.60 -3.67
CA ASP A 229 11.84 19.04 -3.57
C ASP A 229 11.30 19.47 -2.20
N THR A 230 11.35 18.58 -1.22
CA THR A 230 10.86 18.78 0.15
C THR A 230 11.88 18.27 1.16
N THR A 231 11.69 18.55 2.46
CA THR A 231 12.56 17.99 3.52
C THR A 231 12.20 16.56 3.88
N VAL A 232 11.01 16.09 3.50
CA VAL A 232 10.60 14.69 3.66
C VAL A 232 11.38 13.80 2.70
N SER A 233 11.87 12.66 3.21
CA SER A 233 12.56 11.67 2.39
C SER A 233 11.69 11.19 1.22
N GLN A 234 12.30 11.07 0.03
CA GLN A 234 11.68 10.43 -1.14
C GLN A 234 11.18 9.00 -0.85
N PHE A 235 11.67 8.34 0.20
CA PHE A 235 11.32 6.98 0.59
C PHE A 235 10.23 6.90 1.68
N CYS A 236 9.69 8.04 2.12
CA CYS A 236 8.55 8.12 3.03
C CYS A 236 7.37 7.25 2.56
N VAL A 237 6.59 6.71 3.49
CA VAL A 237 5.40 5.91 3.17
C VAL A 237 4.17 6.81 3.16
N ILE A 238 3.45 6.84 2.05
CA ILE A 238 2.35 7.77 1.86
C ILE A 238 1.07 7.03 1.47
N PHE A 239 0.03 7.18 2.28
CA PHE A 239 -1.30 6.65 2.02
C PHE A 239 -2.31 7.76 1.77
N CYS A 240 -3.28 7.47 0.91
CA CYS A 240 -4.41 8.36 0.66
C CYS A 240 -5.72 7.64 0.95
N VAL A 241 -6.64 8.30 1.64
CA VAL A 241 -8.01 7.83 1.90
C VAL A 241 -8.96 8.63 1.03
N ILE A 242 -9.75 7.97 0.19
CA ILE A 242 -10.70 8.62 -0.72
C ILE A 242 -12.13 8.11 -0.48
N ASP A 243 -13.12 8.93 -0.82
CA ASP A 243 -14.53 8.54 -0.70
C ASP A 243 -14.97 7.64 -1.86
N GLN A 244 -14.77 8.12 -3.10
CA GLN A 244 -15.07 7.35 -4.31
C GLN A 244 -13.80 7.00 -5.09
N PRO A 245 -13.58 5.71 -5.42
CA PRO A 245 -12.46 5.27 -6.21
C PRO A 245 -12.74 5.45 -7.70
N ASP A 246 -12.76 6.70 -8.18
CA ASP A 246 -12.86 6.96 -9.62
C ASP A 246 -11.50 6.73 -10.32
N PRO A 247 -11.48 6.24 -11.58
CA PRO A 247 -10.24 5.90 -12.27
C PRO A 247 -9.26 7.07 -12.40
N LYS A 248 -9.73 8.30 -12.63
CA LYS A 248 -8.86 9.46 -12.83
C LYS A 248 -8.14 9.86 -11.54
N THR A 249 -8.85 9.85 -10.42
CA THR A 249 -8.27 10.07 -9.09
C THR A 249 -7.24 9.01 -8.74
N LEU A 250 -7.55 7.74 -9.00
CA LEU A 250 -6.63 6.63 -8.74
C LEU A 250 -5.36 6.72 -9.59
N GLU A 251 -5.50 7.03 -10.88
CA GLU A 251 -4.39 7.24 -11.80
C GLU A 251 -3.53 8.43 -11.36
N LEU A 252 -4.15 9.58 -11.07
CA LEU A 252 -3.44 10.78 -10.63
C LEU A 252 -2.62 10.55 -9.33
N LEU A 253 -3.20 9.84 -8.35
CA LEU A 253 -2.51 9.50 -7.12
C LEU A 253 -1.42 8.43 -7.34
N ALA A 254 -1.67 7.45 -8.19
CA ALA A 254 -0.69 6.42 -8.53
C ALA A 254 0.52 7.02 -9.24
N ASP A 255 0.30 7.90 -10.22
CA ASP A 255 1.30 8.63 -11.00
C ASP A 255 2.04 9.69 -10.18
N ALA A 256 1.48 10.10 -9.04
CA ALA A 256 2.20 10.93 -8.10
C ALA A 256 3.27 10.15 -7.31
N GLY A 257 3.18 8.82 -7.27
CA GLY A 257 4.08 7.97 -6.50
C GLY A 257 3.57 7.66 -5.10
N LEU A 258 2.26 7.69 -4.87
CA LEU A 258 1.63 7.23 -3.63
C LEU A 258 2.02 5.77 -3.30
N ASP A 259 1.91 5.29 -2.06
CA ASP A 259 2.15 3.88 -1.71
C ASP A 259 0.90 3.00 -1.73
N ASP A 260 -0.22 3.53 -1.25
CA ASP A 260 -1.49 2.80 -1.20
C ASP A 260 -2.68 3.77 -1.11
N VAL A 261 -3.84 3.31 -1.58
CA VAL A 261 -5.10 4.05 -1.51
C VAL A 261 -6.09 3.21 -0.69
N LEU A 262 -6.80 3.86 0.22
CA LEU A 262 -7.90 3.27 0.98
C LEU A 262 -9.21 3.97 0.61
N VAL A 263 -10.30 3.21 0.57
CA VAL A 263 -11.64 3.72 0.21
C VAL A 263 -12.50 3.78 1.46
N LYS A 264 -13.20 4.91 1.69
CA LYS A 264 -14.11 5.08 2.83
C LYS A 264 -15.32 4.14 2.74
N PRO A 265 -15.86 3.69 3.88
CA PRO A 265 -15.37 3.91 5.25
C PRO A 265 -14.14 3.05 5.59
N VAL A 266 -13.14 3.65 6.24
CA VAL A 266 -11.89 2.97 6.65
C VAL A 266 -11.82 2.85 8.17
N ALA A 267 -11.70 1.63 8.68
CA ALA A 267 -11.37 1.39 10.08
C ALA A 267 -9.87 1.57 10.33
N LEU A 268 -9.49 2.10 11.50
CA LEU A 268 -8.08 2.32 11.83
C LEU A 268 -7.25 1.03 11.75
N GLY A 269 -7.80 -0.12 12.16
CA GLY A 269 -7.13 -1.41 12.04
C GLY A 269 -6.68 -1.72 10.59
N ASN A 270 -7.49 -1.34 9.59
CA ASN A 270 -7.12 -1.53 8.19
C ASN A 270 -5.94 -0.63 7.79
N VAL A 271 -5.84 0.58 8.34
CA VAL A 271 -4.69 1.47 8.12
C VAL A 271 -3.45 0.82 8.73
N ILE A 272 -3.53 0.35 9.98
CA ILE A 272 -2.41 -0.32 10.66
C ILE A 272 -1.94 -1.55 9.89
N ASP A 273 -2.85 -2.41 9.43
CA ASP A 273 -2.49 -3.58 8.63
C ASP A 273 -1.73 -3.21 7.34
N ARG A 274 -2.08 -2.07 6.72
CA ARG A 274 -1.38 -1.56 5.54
C ARG A 274 0.01 -1.02 5.89
N VAL A 275 0.15 -0.32 7.02
CA VAL A 275 1.46 0.11 7.56
C VAL A 275 2.35 -1.11 7.81
N GLU A 276 1.86 -2.13 8.52
CA GLU A 276 2.62 -3.33 8.85
C GLU A 276 3.08 -4.09 7.60
N ARG A 277 2.23 -4.19 6.57
CA ARG A 277 2.64 -4.78 5.29
C ARG A 277 3.77 -3.98 4.63
N ARG A 278 3.75 -2.65 4.71
CA ARG A 278 4.83 -1.81 4.17
C ARG A 278 6.11 -1.90 4.99
N ILE A 279 6.03 -2.14 6.30
CA ILE A 279 7.19 -2.43 7.15
C ILE A 279 7.86 -3.75 6.75
N LYS A 280 7.07 -4.79 6.46
CA LYS A 280 7.60 -6.12 6.15
C LYS A 280 8.04 -6.28 4.69
N ALA A 281 7.31 -5.66 3.77
CA ALA A 281 7.51 -5.81 2.34
C ALA A 281 7.41 -4.45 1.65
N ARG A 282 8.53 -3.72 1.63
CA ARG A 282 8.68 -2.50 0.84
C ARG A 282 8.78 -2.88 -0.63
N LYS A 283 8.01 -2.20 -1.47
CA LYS A 283 8.15 -2.35 -2.93
C LYS A 283 9.38 -1.57 -3.39
N PRO A 284 10.15 -2.09 -4.36
CA PRO A 284 11.17 -1.31 -5.04
C PRO A 284 10.53 -0.18 -5.83
N PHE A 285 11.32 0.86 -6.12
CA PHE A 285 10.88 2.00 -6.91
C PHE A 285 11.21 1.82 -8.39
N VAL A 286 10.42 2.49 -9.22
CA VAL A 286 10.66 2.70 -10.64
C VAL A 286 10.95 4.18 -10.84
N VAL A 287 11.95 4.48 -11.67
CA VAL A 287 12.30 5.83 -12.07
C VAL A 287 12.10 5.98 -13.56
N THR A 288 11.27 6.94 -13.95
CA THR A 288 11.12 7.42 -15.32
C THR A 288 11.32 8.93 -15.35
N LEU A 289 11.19 9.54 -16.53
CA LEU A 289 11.33 10.98 -16.70
C LEU A 289 10.50 11.80 -15.72
N ASN A 290 9.23 11.41 -15.53
CA ASN A 290 8.25 12.17 -14.74
C ASN A 290 7.69 11.37 -13.56
N TYR A 291 8.29 10.23 -13.23
CA TYR A 291 7.80 9.33 -12.18
C TYR A 291 8.94 8.80 -11.32
N VAL A 292 8.77 8.94 -10.01
CA VAL A 292 9.57 8.26 -9.00
C VAL A 292 8.59 7.69 -7.97
N GLY A 293 8.60 6.36 -7.80
CA GLY A 293 7.70 5.74 -6.83
C GLY A 293 7.62 4.23 -6.91
N PRO A 294 6.79 3.60 -6.06
CA PRO A 294 6.68 2.15 -5.96
C PRO A 294 6.31 1.45 -7.27
N ASP A 295 6.89 0.27 -7.53
CA ASP A 295 6.52 -0.52 -8.71
C ASP A 295 5.06 -1.03 -8.64
N ARG A 296 4.32 -0.73 -9.70
CA ARG A 296 2.88 -1.02 -9.84
C ARG A 296 2.58 -1.89 -11.05
N ARG A 297 3.60 -2.30 -11.80
CA ARG A 297 3.45 -3.08 -13.03
C ARG A 297 3.01 -4.50 -12.69
N SER A 298 1.94 -4.97 -13.32
CA SER A 298 1.41 -6.33 -13.16
C SER A 298 2.03 -7.34 -14.13
N SER A 299 2.71 -6.88 -15.18
CA SER A 299 3.36 -7.71 -16.21
C SER A 299 4.61 -7.01 -16.78
N ARG A 300 5.61 -7.81 -17.20
CA ARG A 300 6.77 -7.30 -17.94
C ARG A 300 6.30 -6.84 -19.33
N ARG A 301 6.77 -5.66 -19.79
CA ARG A 301 6.42 -5.17 -21.12
C ARG A 301 6.93 -6.17 -22.17
N PRO A 302 6.09 -6.63 -23.10
CA PRO A 302 6.57 -7.38 -24.25
C PRO A 302 7.28 -6.37 -25.17
N LEU A 303 8.59 -6.53 -25.37
CA LEU A 303 9.45 -5.80 -26.33
C LEU A 303 9.82 -4.34 -26.01
N GLY A 304 10.40 -4.06 -24.85
CA GLY A 304 11.10 -2.79 -24.60
C GLY A 304 12.20 -2.90 -23.54
N GLU A 305 13.09 -1.91 -23.46
CA GLU A 305 14.09 -1.80 -22.39
C GLU A 305 13.43 -2.03 -21.02
N GLU A 306 13.95 -2.99 -20.25
CA GLU A 306 13.48 -3.21 -18.88
C GLU A 306 13.82 -1.96 -18.04
N ILE A 307 12.79 -1.25 -17.56
CA ILE A 307 13.02 -0.14 -16.63
C ILE A 307 13.50 -0.74 -15.31
N PRO A 308 14.74 -0.43 -14.86
CA PRO A 308 15.34 -1.05 -13.70
C PRO A 308 14.57 -0.70 -12.43
N LEU A 309 14.60 -1.64 -11.49
CA LEU A 309 14.05 -1.47 -10.16
C LEU A 309 15.14 -0.91 -9.24
N VAL A 310 14.75 0.00 -8.35
CA VAL A 310 15.61 0.52 -7.29
C VAL A 310 15.10 -0.02 -5.97
N ASP A 311 15.91 -0.83 -5.29
CA ASP A 311 15.63 -1.17 -3.90
C ASP A 311 15.78 0.09 -3.04
N VAL A 312 14.71 0.42 -2.31
CA VAL A 312 14.65 1.65 -1.52
C VAL A 312 14.74 1.35 -0.03
N PRO A 313 15.43 2.22 0.74
CA PRO A 313 15.40 2.17 2.20
C PRO A 313 13.97 2.27 2.72
N ASN A 314 13.72 1.62 3.85
CA ASN A 314 12.43 1.66 4.50
C ASN A 314 12.54 2.32 5.88
N PRO A 315 12.15 3.61 6.01
CA PRO A 315 12.22 4.31 7.29
C PRO A 315 11.34 3.64 8.35
N LEU A 316 10.21 3.05 7.95
CA LEU A 316 9.32 2.36 8.89
C LEU A 316 9.92 1.05 9.39
N THR A 317 10.56 0.25 8.53
CA THR A 317 11.27 -0.96 8.98
C THR A 317 12.36 -0.59 9.97
N TYR A 318 13.19 0.39 9.62
CA TYR A 318 14.31 0.83 10.46
C TYR A 318 13.84 1.27 11.86
N LYS A 319 12.82 2.15 11.91
CA LYS A 319 12.30 2.68 13.17
C LYS A 319 11.46 1.68 13.96
N ALA A 320 10.51 1.00 13.30
CA ALA A 320 9.58 0.10 13.98
C ALA A 320 10.26 -1.15 14.52
N LEU A 321 11.34 -1.62 13.87
CA LEU A 321 12.14 -2.74 14.35
C LEU A 321 13.31 -2.34 15.25
N ARG A 322 13.51 -1.03 15.47
CA ARG A 322 14.64 -0.48 16.24
C ARG A 322 15.99 -1.05 15.79
N LEU A 323 16.23 -1.06 14.48
CA LEU A 323 17.49 -1.56 13.94
C LEU A 323 18.66 -0.69 14.45
N PRO A 324 19.75 -1.28 14.95
CA PRO A 324 20.83 -0.54 15.62
C PRO A 324 21.81 0.15 14.65
N ASP A 325 21.72 -0.11 13.35
CA ASP A 325 22.69 0.33 12.34
C ASP A 325 22.28 1.63 11.64
N GLU A 326 22.41 2.75 12.35
CA GLU A 326 22.08 4.08 11.82
C GLU A 326 22.97 4.48 10.63
N GLN A 327 24.27 4.15 10.72
CA GLN A 327 25.22 4.47 9.66
C GLN A 327 24.95 3.66 8.39
N GLY A 328 24.65 2.36 8.52
CA GLY A 328 24.26 1.52 7.40
C GLY A 328 22.94 1.98 6.77
N TYR A 329 21.96 2.36 7.58
CA TYR A 329 20.71 2.92 7.07
C TYR A 329 20.96 4.23 6.30
N ALA A 330 21.68 5.19 6.88
CA ALA A 330 22.02 6.45 6.22
C ALA A 330 22.79 6.22 4.91
N LYS A 331 23.73 5.28 4.89
CA LYS A 331 24.46 4.89 3.67
C LYS A 331 23.52 4.29 2.63
N SER A 332 22.58 3.43 3.03
CA SER A 332 21.58 2.86 2.11
C SER A 332 20.71 3.93 1.46
N VAL A 333 20.34 4.97 2.22
CA VAL A 333 19.61 6.15 1.72
C VAL A 333 20.43 6.89 0.68
N GLN A 334 21.71 7.17 0.97
CA GLN A 334 22.59 7.84 0.01
C GLN A 334 22.79 7.02 -1.28
N VAL A 335 22.98 5.71 -1.17
CA VAL A 335 23.13 4.81 -2.31
C VAL A 335 21.87 4.80 -3.19
N ALA A 336 20.69 4.71 -2.58
CA ALA A 336 19.43 4.71 -3.32
C ALA A 336 19.15 6.07 -3.99
N LEU A 337 19.42 7.19 -3.31
CA LEU A 337 19.30 8.53 -3.90
C LEU A 337 20.25 8.73 -5.07
N ALA A 338 21.52 8.32 -4.91
CA ALA A 338 22.50 8.37 -6.00
C ALA A 338 22.02 7.54 -7.20
N ARG A 339 21.48 6.33 -6.95
CA ARG A 339 20.93 5.50 -8.03
C ARG A 339 19.74 6.16 -8.72
N ILE A 340 18.83 6.80 -7.98
CA ILE A 340 17.70 7.53 -8.56
C ILE A 340 18.20 8.67 -9.47
N GLU A 341 19.17 9.47 -9.02
CA GLU A 341 19.70 10.55 -9.83
C GLU A 341 20.44 10.04 -11.07
N THR A 342 21.21 8.94 -10.97
CA THR A 342 21.80 8.28 -12.15
C THR A 342 20.72 7.85 -13.13
N LEU A 343 19.66 7.20 -12.68
CA LEU A 343 18.56 6.78 -13.55
C LEU A 343 17.83 7.96 -14.20
N LYS A 344 17.65 9.07 -13.47
CA LYS A 344 17.09 10.29 -14.05
C LYS A 344 17.99 10.80 -15.17
N ILE A 345 19.30 10.88 -14.97
CA ILE A 345 20.29 11.29 -15.99
C ILE A 345 20.20 10.36 -17.22
N GLU A 346 20.26 9.04 -17.01
CA GLU A 346 20.14 8.04 -18.07
C GLU A 346 18.87 8.25 -18.91
N ARG A 347 17.74 8.52 -18.26
CA ARG A 347 16.45 8.72 -18.95
C ARG A 347 16.41 10.03 -19.75
N HIS A 348 16.99 11.11 -19.24
CA HIS A 348 17.10 12.37 -20.02
C HIS A 348 17.99 12.18 -21.25
N ALA A 349 19.11 11.48 -21.11
CA ALA A 349 20.01 11.18 -22.22
C ALA A 349 19.32 10.36 -23.33
N VAL A 350 18.57 9.31 -22.95
CA VAL A 350 17.73 8.54 -23.87
C VAL A 350 16.67 9.42 -24.55
N GLN A 351 16.04 10.33 -23.80
CA GLN A 351 14.99 11.20 -24.33
C GLN A 351 15.54 12.22 -25.33
N ILE A 352 16.69 12.84 -25.06
CA ILE A 352 17.36 13.78 -25.98
C ILE A 352 17.62 13.09 -27.32
N ASN A 353 18.17 11.87 -27.28
CA ASN A 353 18.44 11.10 -28.50
C ASN A 353 17.17 10.71 -29.25
N TRP A 354 16.15 10.24 -28.54
CA TRP A 354 14.86 9.94 -29.17
C TRP A 354 14.22 11.19 -29.81
N LEU A 355 14.28 12.34 -29.14
CA LEU A 355 13.76 13.61 -29.67
C LEU A 355 14.53 14.03 -30.92
N CYS A 356 15.85 13.88 -30.92
CA CYS A 356 16.70 14.18 -32.08
C CYS A 356 16.30 13.33 -33.30
N GLN A 357 16.21 12.00 -33.15
CA GLN A 357 15.74 11.09 -34.21
C GLN A 357 14.31 11.42 -34.65
N LYS A 358 13.45 11.82 -33.71
CA LYS A 358 12.06 12.18 -34.03
C LYS A 358 11.99 13.45 -34.87
N ILE A 359 12.80 14.46 -34.54
CA ILE A 359 12.89 15.70 -35.31
C ILE A 359 13.39 15.40 -36.72
N GLU A 360 14.45 14.60 -36.88
CA GLU A 360 14.98 14.20 -38.19
C GLU A 360 13.89 13.57 -39.08
N SER A 361 13.16 12.59 -38.54
CA SER A 361 12.05 11.93 -39.24
C SER A 361 10.94 12.91 -39.65
N LEU A 362 10.64 13.92 -38.83
CA LEU A 362 9.64 14.94 -39.13
C LEU A 362 10.13 15.93 -40.19
N THR A 363 11.40 16.34 -40.13
CA THR A 363 12.03 17.21 -41.12
C THR A 363 12.02 16.55 -42.50
N GLN A 364 12.41 15.29 -42.61
CA GLN A 364 12.34 14.52 -43.86
C GLN A 364 10.91 14.40 -44.41
N ALA A 365 9.92 14.30 -43.51
CA ALA A 365 8.51 14.28 -43.85
C ALA A 365 7.89 15.69 -44.06
N GLN A 366 8.68 16.76 -43.99
CA GLN A 366 8.23 18.16 -44.09
C GLN A 366 7.11 18.51 -43.10
N LYS A 367 7.22 18.00 -41.86
CA LYS A 367 6.27 18.24 -40.77
C LYS A 367 6.83 19.21 -39.74
N ASP A 368 5.94 19.83 -38.97
CA ASP A 368 6.30 20.75 -37.89
C ASP A 368 7.13 20.06 -36.80
N THR A 369 8.28 20.65 -36.48
CA THR A 369 9.26 20.18 -35.48
C THR A 369 9.26 21.04 -34.21
N THR A 370 8.51 22.16 -34.18
CA THR A 370 8.58 23.20 -33.15
C THR A 370 8.38 22.65 -31.74
N TYR A 371 7.39 21.78 -31.54
CA TYR A 371 7.12 21.15 -30.24
C TYR A 371 8.32 20.31 -29.76
N PHE A 372 8.90 19.49 -30.63
CA PHE A 372 10.00 18.60 -30.30
C PHE A 372 11.29 19.39 -30.06
N LEU A 373 11.53 20.46 -30.82
CA LEU A 373 12.64 21.40 -30.60
C LEU A 373 12.53 22.12 -29.24
N ASN A 374 11.34 22.59 -28.86
CA ASN A 374 11.17 23.18 -27.53
C ASN A 374 11.35 22.13 -26.41
N THR A 375 10.90 20.89 -26.65
CA THR A 375 11.03 19.81 -25.69
C THR A 375 12.49 19.39 -25.50
N ILE A 376 13.27 19.23 -26.57
CA ILE A 376 14.68 18.85 -26.48
C ILE A 376 15.48 19.92 -25.73
N LEU A 377 15.23 21.20 -25.99
CA LEU A 377 15.84 22.31 -25.25
C LEU A 377 15.54 22.22 -23.74
N SER A 378 14.26 22.05 -23.37
CA SER A 378 13.85 21.96 -21.96
C SER A 378 14.44 20.74 -21.24
N VAL A 379 14.48 19.60 -21.91
CA VAL A 379 15.06 18.36 -21.35
C VAL A 379 16.57 18.51 -21.20
N THR A 380 17.26 19.11 -22.17
CA THR A 380 18.71 19.37 -22.09
C THR A 380 19.06 20.37 -21.00
N GLU A 381 18.28 21.45 -20.83
CA GLU A 381 18.45 22.39 -19.70
C GLU A 381 18.28 21.69 -18.34
N THR A 382 17.29 20.80 -18.22
CA THR A 382 17.06 20.02 -17.00
C THR A 382 18.21 19.06 -16.72
N LEU A 383 18.73 18.37 -17.75
CA LEU A 383 19.90 17.51 -17.65
C LEU A 383 21.15 18.29 -17.23
N MET A 384 21.38 19.45 -17.84
CA MET A 384 22.49 20.34 -17.54
C MET A 384 22.47 20.81 -16.08
N HIS A 385 21.30 21.20 -15.56
CA HIS A 385 21.12 21.55 -14.15
C HIS A 385 21.45 20.38 -13.20
N LYS A 386 21.19 19.14 -13.62
CA LYS A 386 21.47 17.92 -12.85
C LYS A 386 22.93 17.50 -12.86
N LEU A 387 23.64 17.76 -13.96
CA LEU A 387 25.07 17.49 -14.08
C LEU A 387 25.87 18.39 -13.11
N GLY A 388 25.47 19.66 -12.97
CA GLY A 388 26.11 20.62 -12.04
C GLY A 388 27.62 20.76 -12.25
N ASP A 389 28.32 21.27 -11.22
CA ASP A 389 29.79 21.45 -11.21
C ASP A 389 30.56 20.14 -10.89
N LYS A 390 29.89 18.98 -10.97
CA LYS A 390 30.43 17.68 -10.56
C LYS A 390 31.07 16.97 -11.74
N ALA A 391 32.37 16.63 -11.66
CA ALA A 391 33.15 15.55 -12.32
C ALA A 391 32.91 15.16 -13.81
N LEU A 392 31.95 15.78 -14.50
CA LEU A 392 31.37 15.46 -15.80
C LEU A 392 31.29 16.73 -16.66
N SER A 393 32.24 17.66 -16.48
CA SER A 393 32.24 18.97 -17.15
C SER A 393 32.16 18.86 -18.67
N GLU A 394 32.75 17.80 -19.26
CA GLU A 394 32.69 17.56 -20.71
C GLU A 394 31.26 17.37 -21.25
N TYR A 395 30.34 16.83 -20.45
CA TYR A 395 28.95 16.63 -20.86
C TYR A 395 28.10 17.87 -20.60
N TYR A 396 28.53 18.73 -19.67
CA TYR A 396 27.93 20.04 -19.47
C TYR A 396 28.13 20.91 -20.71
N GLU A 397 29.37 21.01 -21.21
CA GLU A 397 29.69 21.70 -22.48
C GLU A 397 28.91 21.11 -23.66
N THR A 398 28.83 19.77 -23.75
CA THR A 398 28.04 19.09 -24.78
C THR A 398 26.55 19.46 -24.70
N CYS A 399 25.98 19.63 -23.50
CA CYS A 399 24.60 20.10 -23.31
C CYS A 399 24.42 21.57 -23.71
N GLU A 400 25.39 22.44 -23.41
CA GLU A 400 25.37 23.84 -23.84
C GLU A 400 25.35 23.94 -25.37
N GLU A 401 26.22 23.19 -26.06
CA GLU A 401 26.24 23.15 -27.54
C GLU A 401 24.90 22.68 -28.11
N ILE A 402 24.27 21.65 -27.54
CA ILE A 402 22.93 21.18 -27.95
C ILE A 402 21.90 22.31 -27.78
N ILE A 403 21.96 23.08 -26.70
CA ILE A 403 21.05 24.22 -26.48
C ILE A 403 21.27 25.33 -27.51
N GLU A 404 22.53 25.65 -27.82
CA GLU A 404 22.88 26.66 -28.83
C GLU A 404 22.38 26.27 -30.22
N TRP A 405 22.65 25.04 -30.65
CA TRP A 405 22.14 24.51 -31.92
C TRP A 405 20.62 24.49 -31.97
N GLY A 406 19.95 24.02 -30.91
CA GLY A 406 18.49 24.01 -30.84
C GLY A 406 17.87 25.42 -30.97
N LYS A 407 18.53 26.44 -30.40
CA LYS A 407 18.15 27.84 -30.59
C LYS A 407 18.40 28.31 -32.03
N ALA A 408 19.53 27.95 -32.64
CA ALA A 408 19.87 28.30 -34.01
C ALA A 408 18.89 27.73 -35.04
N PHE A 409 18.46 26.47 -34.87
CA PHE A 409 17.42 25.88 -35.71
C PHE A 409 16.07 26.60 -35.55
N LYS A 410 15.71 26.99 -34.32
CA LYS A 410 14.47 27.71 -34.03
C LYS A 410 14.44 29.12 -34.64
N THR A 411 15.59 29.79 -34.72
CA THR A 411 15.70 31.13 -35.33
C THR A 411 15.96 31.09 -36.83
N GLY A 412 16.14 29.91 -37.42
CA GLY A 412 16.50 29.73 -38.83
C GLY A 412 17.95 30.14 -39.15
N MET A 413 18.81 30.25 -38.12
CA MET A 413 20.24 30.54 -38.27
C MET A 413 21.07 29.30 -38.62
N ALA A 414 20.50 28.10 -38.48
CA ALA A 414 21.10 26.83 -38.87
C ALA A 414 20.10 26.02 -39.72
N GLU A 415 20.61 25.23 -40.66
CA GLU A 415 19.76 24.41 -41.53
C GLU A 415 19.53 23.02 -40.92
N MET A 416 18.26 22.60 -40.82
CA MET A 416 17.90 21.25 -40.34
C MET A 416 18.20 20.14 -41.38
N ALA A 417 19.01 20.45 -42.39
CA ALA A 417 19.49 19.55 -43.43
C ALA A 417 20.99 19.76 -43.62
N GLY A 418 21.74 18.67 -43.82
CA GLY A 418 23.19 18.75 -44.05
C GLY A 418 24.03 18.76 -42.76
N SER A 419 25.20 19.40 -42.82
CA SER A 419 26.27 19.28 -41.81
C SER A 419 25.92 19.82 -40.43
N ASP A 420 25.09 20.87 -40.35
CA ASP A 420 24.65 21.45 -39.08
C ASP A 420 23.83 20.45 -38.28
N TRP A 421 22.91 19.76 -38.96
CA TRP A 421 22.07 18.72 -38.36
C TRP A 421 22.88 17.47 -37.97
N GLU A 422 23.82 17.04 -38.83
CA GLU A 422 24.72 15.91 -38.50
C GLU A 422 25.57 16.18 -37.25
N THR A 423 26.04 17.43 -37.09
CA THR A 423 26.78 17.87 -35.91
C THR A 423 25.90 17.77 -34.66
N PHE A 424 24.66 18.27 -34.74
CA PHE A 424 23.69 18.17 -33.65
C PHE A 424 23.37 16.72 -33.26
N CYS A 425 23.15 15.85 -34.25
CA CYS A 425 22.93 14.41 -34.03
C CYS A 425 24.11 13.75 -33.32
N THR A 426 25.34 14.10 -33.70
CA THR A 426 26.55 13.57 -33.08
C THR A 426 26.65 13.93 -31.61
N LEU A 427 26.33 15.18 -31.24
CA LEU A 427 26.30 15.63 -29.84
C LEU A 427 25.24 14.88 -29.03
N SER A 428 24.04 14.74 -29.59
CA SER A 428 22.95 13.98 -28.97
C SER A 428 23.30 12.50 -28.76
N GLN A 429 23.96 11.87 -29.75
CA GLN A 429 24.42 10.50 -29.65
C GLN A 429 25.52 10.36 -28.59
N LYS A 430 26.48 11.30 -28.53
CA LYS A 430 27.51 11.33 -27.48
C LYS A 430 26.90 11.40 -26.08
N ILE A 431 25.85 12.19 -25.86
CA ILE A 431 25.11 12.22 -24.59
C ILE A 431 24.49 10.85 -24.30
N HIS A 432 23.82 10.24 -25.28
CA HIS A 432 23.18 8.94 -25.09
C HIS A 432 24.18 7.81 -24.78
N GLU A 433 25.30 7.73 -25.50
CA GLU A 433 26.29 6.66 -25.30
C GLU A 433 27.00 6.74 -23.95
N ASN A 434 27.25 7.96 -23.46
CA ASN A 434 28.04 8.16 -22.24
C ASN A 434 27.19 8.29 -20.98
N LEU A 435 26.00 8.90 -21.09
CA LEU A 435 25.11 9.14 -19.96
C LEU A 435 23.88 8.22 -19.93
N GLY A 436 23.56 7.55 -21.05
CA GLY A 436 22.45 6.61 -21.14
C GLY A 436 22.73 5.26 -20.46
N PRO A 437 21.74 4.35 -20.46
CA PRO A 437 21.92 3.01 -19.91
C PRO A 437 23.02 2.26 -20.70
N ARG A 438 23.91 1.59 -19.96
CA ARG A 438 25.01 0.78 -20.52
C ARG A 438 24.59 -0.64 -20.88
#